data_AF-A0A969KKT8-F1
#
_entry.id   AF-A0A969KKT8-F1
#
_cell.length_a   1.000
_cell.length_b   1.000
_cell.length_c   1.000
_cell.angle_alpha   90.00
_cell.angle_beta   90.00
_cell.angle_gamma   90.00
#
_symmetry.space_group_name_H-M   'P 1'
#
loop_
_entity.id
_entity.type
_entity.pdbx_description
1 polymer ?
#
loop_
_entity_poly.entity_id
_entity_poly.type
_entity_poly.pdbx_seq_one_letter_code
_entity_poly.pdbx_strand_id
1 'polypeptide(L)'
;MRTRIRTIRTIRTTTPSHQQGDQRHQQELATTPATGNSNSSASTNNSTPRIPVTFANDRPWYEGDVTHNINGPTTAKHWKMIDQWTGDEYTLNCDLGNSRNEFRHSEYDCFMACFPKDQLTFMVNKLNGNLLQKNKERTTIGELLKWFGVMLLTTRFEFGERSSLWSETPPSKYIPAPAFGRTGMSRQRFEDLWSA
;
A
#
# COMPACT_ATOMS: atom_id res chain seq x y z
N MET A 1 -11.11 -59.25 -10.03
CA MET A 1 -10.79 -59.15 -11.47
C MET A 1 -9.77 -58.02 -11.64
N ARG A 2 -8.54 -58.37 -12.08
CA ARG A 2 -7.47 -57.53 -12.69
C ARG A 2 -7.03 -56.25 -11.94
N THR A 3 -5.92 -56.23 -11.18
CA THR A 3 -4.48 -56.27 -11.54
C THR A 3 -3.93 -54.95 -12.12
N ARG A 4 -3.04 -54.30 -11.33
CA ARG A 4 -1.80 -53.51 -11.59
C ARG A 4 -1.71 -52.63 -12.86
N ILE A 5 -1.06 -51.46 -12.83
CA ILE A 5 0.40 -51.32 -13.08
C ILE A 5 0.89 -49.89 -12.73
N ARG A 6 2.03 -49.82 -12.04
CA ARG A 6 2.93 -48.65 -11.92
C ARG A 6 3.74 -48.50 -13.21
N THR A 7 3.97 -47.26 -13.68
CA THR A 7 5.08 -46.97 -14.59
C THR A 7 5.79 -45.68 -14.21
N ILE A 8 7.06 -45.84 -13.85
CA ILE A 8 8.13 -44.83 -13.74
C ILE A 8 8.78 -44.68 -15.13
N ARG A 9 9.20 -43.48 -15.52
CA ARG A 9 10.31 -43.11 -16.46
C ARG A 9 10.19 -41.61 -16.75
N THR A 10 11.20 -40.76 -16.99
CA THR A 10 12.67 -40.82 -16.98
C THR A 10 13.13 -39.35 -17.16
N ILE A 11 14.18 -38.95 -16.46
CA ILE A 11 14.87 -37.67 -16.63
C ILE A 11 15.67 -37.69 -17.94
N ARG A 12 15.62 -36.63 -18.75
CA ARG A 12 16.62 -36.36 -19.79
C ARG A 12 17.19 -34.95 -19.66
N THR A 13 18.47 -34.94 -19.31
CA THR A 13 19.44 -33.87 -19.43
C THR A 13 19.84 -33.70 -20.90
N THR A 14 19.91 -32.47 -21.40
CA THR A 14 20.59 -32.15 -22.67
C THR A 14 21.47 -30.92 -22.50
N THR A 15 22.77 -31.18 -22.53
CA THR A 15 23.89 -30.25 -22.70
C THR A 15 23.98 -29.82 -24.18
N PRO A 16 24.42 -28.59 -24.50
CA PRO A 16 25.05 -28.31 -25.78
C PRO A 16 26.58 -28.18 -25.63
N SER A 17 27.25 -28.85 -26.55
CA SER A 17 28.69 -29.00 -26.73
C SER A 17 29.39 -27.76 -27.27
N HIS A 18 30.65 -27.65 -26.86
CA HIS A 18 31.73 -26.76 -27.26
C HIS A 18 32.12 -26.95 -28.74
N GLN A 19 32.43 -25.86 -29.47
CA GLN A 19 33.47 -25.88 -30.49
C GLN A 19 34.16 -24.51 -30.58
N GLN A 20 35.48 -24.59 -30.67
CA GLN A 20 36.50 -23.58 -30.44
C GLN A 20 37.14 -23.23 -31.79
N GLY A 21 37.47 -21.95 -32.02
CA GLY A 21 38.16 -21.48 -33.22
C GLY A 21 38.85 -20.16 -32.95
N ASP A 22 40.12 -20.25 -32.58
CA ASP A 22 41.07 -19.19 -32.31
C ASP A 22 41.67 -18.66 -33.62
N GLN A 23 41.85 -17.34 -33.78
CA GLN A 23 42.94 -16.75 -34.55
C GLN A 23 43.03 -15.22 -34.36
N ARG A 24 44.09 -14.80 -33.67
CA ARG A 24 44.67 -13.45 -33.64
C ARG A 24 45.53 -13.22 -34.89
N HIS A 25 45.47 -12.03 -35.49
CA HIS A 25 46.57 -11.03 -35.57
C HIS A 25 46.21 -9.85 -36.49
N GLN A 26 46.45 -8.63 -35.96
CA GLN A 26 46.95 -7.40 -36.59
C GLN A 26 46.27 -6.84 -37.87
N GLN A 27 45.68 -5.63 -37.75
CA GLN A 27 46.24 -4.41 -38.37
C GLN A 27 45.58 -3.12 -37.85
N GLU A 28 46.35 -2.05 -37.97
CA GLU A 28 46.35 -0.78 -37.24
C GLU A 28 45.85 0.39 -38.12
N LEU A 29 45.59 1.54 -37.47
CA LEU A 29 45.47 2.92 -37.98
C LEU A 29 44.17 3.37 -38.68
N ALA A 30 43.38 4.16 -37.93
CA ALA A 30 43.00 5.52 -38.34
C ALA A 30 42.67 6.38 -37.12
N THR A 31 43.57 7.32 -36.82
CA THR A 31 43.48 8.38 -35.81
C THR A 31 42.61 9.52 -36.34
N THR A 32 41.60 9.95 -35.57
CA THR A 32 40.92 11.25 -35.75
C THR A 32 40.86 11.94 -34.39
N PRO A 33 41.25 13.23 -34.28
CA PRO A 33 41.58 13.85 -32.99
C PRO A 33 40.31 14.26 -32.25
N ALA A 34 40.11 13.74 -31.05
CA ALA A 34 39.18 14.32 -30.09
C ALA A 34 39.93 15.43 -29.34
N THR A 35 39.75 16.67 -29.80
CA THR A 35 40.20 17.90 -29.16
C THR A 35 39.84 17.89 -27.68
N GLY A 36 40.87 17.92 -26.83
CA GLY A 36 40.72 18.24 -25.42
C GLY A 36 40.25 19.68 -25.28
N ASN A 37 38.98 19.87 -24.91
CA ASN A 37 38.51 21.14 -24.38
C ASN A 37 38.33 20.99 -22.87
N SER A 38 39.41 21.28 -22.16
CA SER A 38 39.36 21.79 -20.79
C SER A 38 38.61 23.12 -20.78
N ASN A 39 37.28 23.08 -20.76
CA ASN A 39 36.47 24.23 -20.42
C ASN A 39 36.20 24.22 -18.92
N SER A 40 37.23 24.65 -18.17
CA SER A 40 37.02 25.38 -16.93
C SER A 40 36.23 26.65 -17.26
N SER A 41 34.90 26.55 -17.29
CA SER A 41 34.02 27.70 -17.17
C SER A 41 34.12 28.21 -15.74
N ALA A 42 35.21 28.94 -15.48
CA ALA A 42 35.24 29.92 -14.40
C ALA A 42 33.96 30.73 -14.52
N SER A 43 33.11 30.69 -13.51
CA SER A 43 31.99 31.62 -13.43
C SER A 43 32.62 33.00 -13.31
N THR A 44 32.64 33.75 -14.42
CA THR A 44 32.84 35.18 -14.38
C THR A 44 31.63 35.73 -13.64
N ASN A 45 31.78 35.82 -12.32
CA ASN A 45 30.86 36.52 -11.45
C ASN A 45 30.94 38.00 -11.85
N ASN A 46 30.21 38.39 -12.89
CA ASN A 46 29.86 39.78 -13.10
C ASN A 46 28.88 40.15 -11.99
N SER A 47 29.42 40.41 -10.79
CA SER A 47 28.66 40.92 -9.66
C SER A 47 28.34 42.38 -9.93
N THR A 48 27.21 42.64 -10.57
CA THR A 48 26.57 43.95 -10.47
C THR A 48 26.39 44.26 -8.98
N PRO A 49 26.81 45.44 -8.48
CA PRO A 49 26.60 45.82 -7.09
C PRO A 49 25.10 45.74 -6.75
N ARG A 50 24.71 44.88 -5.80
CA ARG A 50 23.29 44.78 -5.39
C ARG A 50 22.88 46.09 -4.74
N ILE A 51 21.86 46.73 -5.29
CA ILE A 51 21.26 47.95 -4.74
C ILE A 51 20.28 47.51 -3.64
N PRO A 52 20.36 48.06 -2.41
CA PRO A 52 19.39 47.75 -1.37
C PRO A 52 18.00 48.28 -1.74
N VAL A 53 16.96 47.46 -1.57
CA VAL A 53 15.57 47.85 -1.83
C VAL A 53 14.96 48.63 -0.67
N THR A 54 15.43 48.43 0.54
CA THR A 54 15.00 49.18 1.72
C THR A 54 16.03 49.05 2.86
N PHE A 55 15.87 49.84 3.91
CA PHE A 55 16.66 49.76 5.14
C PHE A 55 15.73 49.50 6.32
N ALA A 56 16.11 48.57 7.20
CA ALA A 56 15.43 48.36 8.48
C ALA A 56 16.47 48.11 9.58
N ASN A 57 16.37 48.83 10.71
CA ASN A 57 17.31 48.77 11.83
C ASN A 57 18.77 49.00 11.40
N ASP A 58 19.02 50.03 10.58
CA ASP A 58 20.33 50.36 10.01
C ASP A 58 20.99 49.23 9.21
N ARG A 59 20.21 48.21 8.80
CA ARG A 59 20.66 47.14 7.92
C ARG A 59 20.04 47.27 6.54
N PRO A 60 20.84 47.20 5.46
CA PRO A 60 20.31 47.17 4.10
C PRO A 60 19.61 45.83 3.82
N TRP A 61 18.42 45.89 3.25
CA TRP A 61 17.66 44.75 2.74
C TRP A 61 17.75 44.74 1.21
N TYR A 62 17.95 43.57 0.62
CA TYR A 62 18.11 43.38 -0.81
C TYR A 62 16.93 42.58 -1.37
N GLU A 63 16.55 42.80 -2.62
CA GLU A 63 15.55 41.97 -3.29
C GLU A 63 16.03 40.52 -3.33
N GLY A 64 15.29 39.63 -2.68
CA GLY A 64 15.60 38.21 -2.64
C GLY A 64 14.84 37.49 -3.73
N ASP A 65 15.54 36.87 -4.67
CA ASP A 65 14.93 35.78 -5.44
C ASP A 65 14.51 34.69 -4.45
N VAL A 66 13.22 34.35 -4.46
CA VAL A 66 12.62 33.22 -3.72
C VAL A 66 13.04 31.89 -4.37
N THR A 67 14.32 31.74 -4.70
CA THR A 67 14.90 30.55 -5.33
C THR A 67 15.96 29.90 -4.45
N HIS A 68 16.01 30.27 -3.17
CA HIS A 68 16.79 29.50 -2.21
C HIS A 68 16.04 28.19 -1.96
N ASN A 69 16.55 27.10 -2.53
CA ASN A 69 16.16 25.76 -2.12
C ASN A 69 16.65 25.55 -0.67
N ILE A 70 15.82 25.95 0.29
CA ILE A 70 16.10 25.90 1.74
C ILE A 70 16.50 24.48 2.19
N ASN A 71 16.08 23.45 1.45
CA ASN A 71 16.32 22.04 1.80
C ASN A 71 17.41 21.37 0.95
N GLY A 72 18.09 22.11 0.05
CA GLY A 72 19.02 21.53 -0.92
C GLY A 72 18.39 20.42 -1.77
N PRO A 73 19.20 19.63 -2.51
CA PRO A 73 18.72 18.43 -3.20
C PRO A 73 18.27 17.38 -2.17
N THR A 74 16.99 17.38 -1.82
CA THR A 74 16.41 16.32 -0.98
C THR A 74 16.06 15.13 -1.85
N THR A 75 16.63 13.96 -1.55
CA THR A 75 16.18 12.70 -2.15
C THR A 75 14.78 12.42 -1.62
N ALA A 76 13.77 12.43 -2.49
CA ALA A 76 12.42 12.03 -2.11
C ALA A 76 12.45 10.57 -1.63
N LYS A 77 12.43 10.35 -0.31
CA LYS A 77 12.25 9.02 0.27
C LYS A 77 10.78 8.66 0.08
N HIS A 78 10.52 7.77 -0.87
CA HIS A 78 9.19 7.24 -1.08
C HIS A 78 8.93 6.20 0.01
N TRP A 79 7.76 6.29 0.64
CA TRP A 79 7.31 5.26 1.56
C TRP A 79 6.89 4.03 0.77
N LYS A 80 7.05 2.87 1.41
CA LYS A 80 6.60 1.58 0.92
C LYS A 80 6.03 0.81 2.10
N MET A 81 4.94 0.11 1.86
CA MET A 81 4.37 -0.87 2.78
C MET A 81 4.14 -2.17 2.01
N ILE A 82 4.47 -3.30 2.61
CA ILE A 82 4.14 -4.62 2.04
C ILE A 82 2.96 -5.16 2.84
N ASP A 83 1.87 -5.49 2.15
CA ASP A 83 0.75 -6.15 2.78
C ASP A 83 1.13 -7.57 3.19
N GLN A 84 0.86 -7.89 4.45
CA GLN A 84 1.14 -9.20 5.01
C GLN A 84 0.19 -10.26 4.47
N TRP A 85 -1.00 -9.89 3.97
CA TRP A 85 -2.02 -10.82 3.48
C TRP A 85 -1.80 -11.26 2.04
N THR A 86 -1.67 -10.31 1.11
CA THR A 86 -1.47 -10.61 -0.32
C THR A 86 0.00 -10.65 -0.72
N GLY A 87 0.89 -9.98 0.02
CA GLY A 87 2.27 -9.74 -0.37
C GLY A 87 2.43 -8.54 -1.32
N ASP A 88 1.35 -7.82 -1.59
CA ASP A 88 1.38 -6.66 -2.49
C ASP A 88 2.15 -5.49 -1.89
N GLU A 89 2.75 -4.71 -2.77
CA GLU A 89 3.46 -3.49 -2.44
C GLU A 89 2.55 -2.28 -2.62
N TYR A 90 2.36 -1.54 -1.53
CA TYR A 90 1.69 -0.25 -1.50
C TYR A 90 2.74 0.87 -1.45
N THR A 91 2.65 1.78 -2.41
CA THR A 91 3.56 2.92 -2.60
C THR A 91 2.75 4.16 -3.00
N LEU A 92 3.41 5.29 -3.18
CA LEU A 92 2.77 6.48 -3.75
C LEU A 92 2.06 6.12 -5.08
N ASN A 93 0.80 6.55 -5.22
CA ASN A 93 -0.05 6.31 -6.40
C ASN A 93 -0.38 4.84 -6.70
N CYS A 94 -0.27 3.93 -5.72
CA CYS A 94 -0.60 2.52 -5.93
C CYS A 94 -2.10 2.26 -6.11
N ASP A 95 -2.96 3.25 -5.84
CA ASP A 95 -4.41 3.20 -6.05
C ASP A 95 -4.81 3.31 -7.53
N LEU A 96 -3.96 3.90 -8.36
CA LEU A 96 -4.18 4.07 -9.80
C LEU A 96 -3.81 2.80 -10.57
N GLY A 97 -4.79 2.19 -11.23
CA GLY A 97 -4.58 1.11 -12.20
C GLY A 97 -4.11 1.62 -13.56
N ASN A 98 -4.13 0.74 -14.56
CA ASN A 98 -3.69 1.07 -15.92
C ASN A 98 -4.61 2.11 -16.61
N SER A 99 -5.79 2.35 -16.05
CA SER A 99 -6.75 3.34 -16.53
C SER A 99 -7.29 4.20 -15.37
N ARG A 100 -7.78 5.41 -15.68
CA ARG A 100 -8.25 6.41 -14.70
C ARG A 100 -9.42 5.92 -13.80
N ASN A 101 -10.13 4.87 -14.22
CA ASN A 101 -11.29 4.32 -13.52
C ASN A 101 -11.05 2.90 -12.99
N GLU A 102 -9.82 2.40 -13.03
CA GLU A 102 -9.46 1.07 -12.56
C GLU A 102 -8.63 1.22 -11.29
N PHE A 103 -9.16 0.75 -10.16
CA PHE A 103 -8.39 0.65 -8.93
C PHE A 103 -7.53 -0.61 -8.99
N ARG A 104 -6.23 -0.46 -8.72
CA ARG A 104 -5.31 -1.60 -8.72
C ARG A 104 -5.55 -2.55 -7.53
N HIS A 105 -6.02 -2.02 -6.41
CA HIS A 105 -6.31 -2.76 -5.18
C HIS A 105 -7.79 -2.60 -4.81
N SER A 106 -8.43 -3.67 -4.34
CA SER A 106 -9.80 -3.57 -3.84
C SER A 106 -9.85 -2.82 -2.51
N GLU A 107 -11.00 -2.25 -2.16
CA GLU A 107 -11.20 -1.59 -0.87
C GLU A 107 -11.00 -2.57 0.30
N TYR A 108 -11.34 -3.84 0.07
CA TYR A 108 -11.12 -4.90 1.05
C TYR A 108 -9.63 -5.18 1.27
N ASP A 109 -8.82 -5.23 0.20
CA ASP A 109 -7.37 -5.46 0.32
C ASP A 109 -6.71 -4.28 1.05
N CYS A 110 -7.08 -3.05 0.69
CA CYS A 110 -6.64 -1.85 1.40
C CYS A 110 -7.04 -1.88 2.89
N PHE A 111 -8.25 -2.34 3.21
CA PHE A 111 -8.68 -2.52 4.59
C PHE A 111 -7.84 -3.56 5.32
N MET A 112 -7.61 -4.73 4.70
CA MET A 112 -6.82 -5.81 5.28
C MET A 112 -5.35 -5.40 5.50
N ALA A 113 -4.80 -4.56 4.62
CA ALA A 113 -3.45 -4.02 4.75
C ALA A 113 -3.25 -3.18 6.02
N CYS A 114 -4.32 -2.58 6.56
CA CYS A 114 -4.29 -1.84 7.84
C CYS A 114 -4.22 -2.76 9.07
N PHE A 115 -4.46 -4.07 8.93
CA PHE A 115 -4.52 -5.01 10.04
C PHE A 115 -3.44 -6.10 9.92
N PRO A 116 -2.36 -6.03 10.73
CA PRO A 116 -1.35 -7.08 10.78
C PRO A 116 -1.94 -8.46 11.12
N LYS A 117 -1.38 -9.53 10.54
CA LYS A 117 -1.83 -10.91 10.75
C LYS A 117 -1.83 -11.32 12.22
N ASP A 118 -0.74 -10.98 12.91
CA ASP A 118 -0.56 -11.31 14.32
C ASP A 118 -1.58 -10.56 15.19
N GLN A 119 -1.92 -9.33 14.82
CA GLN A 119 -2.90 -8.53 15.54
C GLN A 119 -4.31 -9.13 15.44
N LEU A 120 -4.78 -9.50 14.24
CA LEU A 120 -6.10 -10.15 14.11
C LEU A 120 -6.15 -11.49 14.84
N THR A 121 -5.07 -12.28 14.74
CA THR A 121 -4.97 -13.56 15.45
C THR A 121 -5.02 -13.36 16.97
N PHE A 122 -4.30 -12.37 17.49
CA PHE A 122 -4.33 -12.01 18.89
C PHE A 122 -5.72 -11.58 19.35
N MET A 123 -6.40 -10.73 18.58
CA MET A 123 -7.77 -10.28 18.88
C MET A 123 -8.74 -11.46 18.97
N VAL A 124 -8.71 -12.37 18.00
CA VAL A 124 -9.56 -13.58 18.01
C VAL A 124 -9.27 -14.45 19.23
N ASN A 125 -7.99 -14.68 19.56
CA ASN A 125 -7.61 -15.48 20.71
C ASN A 125 -8.10 -14.87 22.03
N LYS A 126 -7.98 -13.55 22.18
CA LYS A 126 -8.48 -12.84 23.36
C LYS A 126 -10.00 -12.87 23.45
N LEU A 127 -10.69 -12.58 22.34
CA LEU A 127 -12.15 -12.61 22.30
C LEU A 127 -12.69 -14.01 22.63
N ASN A 128 -12.06 -15.05 22.09
CA ASN A 128 -12.43 -16.44 22.38
C ASN A 128 -12.25 -16.80 23.86
N GLY A 129 -11.20 -16.29 24.51
CA GLY A 129 -11.03 -16.45 25.96
C GLY A 129 -12.23 -15.89 26.74
N ASN A 130 -12.64 -14.66 26.41
CA ASN A 130 -13.77 -14.00 27.08
C ASN A 130 -15.12 -14.63 26.76
N LEU A 131 -15.35 -15.01 25.49
CA LEU A 131 -16.59 -15.66 25.05
C LEU A 131 -16.79 -17.00 25.77
N LEU A 132 -15.74 -17.80 25.91
CA LEU A 132 -15.81 -19.08 26.62
C LEU A 132 -16.12 -18.88 28.12
N GLN A 133 -15.55 -17.86 28.76
CA GLN A 133 -15.89 -17.53 30.15
C GLN A 133 -17.37 -17.17 30.33
N LYS A 134 -18.00 -16.60 29.30
CA LYS A 134 -19.42 -16.24 29.26
C LYS A 134 -20.32 -17.34 28.69
N ASN A 135 -19.79 -18.56 28.47
CA ASN A 135 -20.50 -19.69 27.83
C ASN A 135 -21.09 -19.34 26.45
N LYS A 136 -20.39 -18.50 25.68
CA LYS A 136 -20.74 -18.12 24.31
C LYS A 136 -19.90 -18.88 23.29
N GLU A 137 -20.40 -18.97 22.06
CA GLU A 137 -19.68 -19.62 20.96
C GLU A 137 -18.41 -18.86 20.59
N ARG A 138 -17.36 -19.60 20.23
CA ARG A 138 -16.09 -19.03 19.74
C ARG A 138 -16.31 -18.25 18.44
N THR A 139 -15.51 -17.22 18.24
CA THR A 139 -15.40 -16.45 17.01
C THR A 139 -14.25 -16.94 16.14
N THR A 140 -14.29 -16.55 14.86
CA THR A 140 -13.24 -16.77 13.87
C THR A 140 -12.73 -15.43 13.34
N ILE A 141 -11.60 -15.41 12.62
CA ILE A 141 -11.10 -14.19 11.96
C ILE A 141 -12.16 -13.63 10.99
N GLY A 142 -12.80 -14.47 10.19
CA GLY A 142 -13.83 -14.04 9.25
C GLY A 142 -15.06 -13.44 9.94
N GLU A 143 -15.46 -13.99 11.09
CA GLU A 143 -16.55 -13.42 11.89
C GLU A 143 -16.16 -12.09 12.54
N LEU A 144 -14.93 -11.97 13.04
CA LEU A 144 -14.39 -10.71 13.55
C LEU A 144 -14.35 -9.63 12.46
N LEU A 145 -13.93 -9.97 11.24
CA LEU A 145 -13.94 -9.07 10.09
C LEU A 145 -15.36 -8.64 9.72
N LYS A 146 -16.33 -9.57 9.77
CA LYS A 146 -17.75 -9.25 9.59
C LYS A 146 -18.24 -8.27 10.67
N TRP A 147 -17.83 -8.47 11.92
CA TRP A 147 -18.16 -7.56 13.02
C TRP A 147 -17.60 -6.15 12.80
N PHE A 148 -16.36 -6.03 12.34
CA PHE A 148 -15.80 -4.73 11.93
C PHE A 148 -16.58 -4.08 10.79
N GLY A 149 -17.00 -4.87 9.79
CA GLY A 149 -17.86 -4.38 8.71
C GLY A 149 -19.18 -3.80 9.23
N VAL A 150 -19.83 -4.49 10.19
CA VAL A 150 -21.03 -3.98 10.86
C VAL A 150 -20.74 -2.68 11.62
N MET A 151 -19.57 -2.58 12.27
CA MET A 151 -19.16 -1.35 12.96
C MET A 151 -18.91 -0.18 12.03
N LEU A 152 -18.26 -0.41 10.89
CA LEU A 152 -18.10 0.62 9.86
C LEU A 152 -19.44 1.06 9.28
N LEU A 153 -20.35 0.11 9.00
CA LEU A 153 -21.70 0.43 8.52
C LEU A 153 -22.49 1.24 9.55
N THR A 154 -22.33 0.94 10.85
CA THR A 154 -22.98 1.67 11.93
C THR A 154 -22.69 3.18 11.88
N THR A 155 -21.51 3.58 11.41
CA THR A 155 -21.14 5.00 11.27
C THR A 155 -21.91 5.75 10.17
N ARG A 156 -22.63 5.04 9.30
CA ARG A 156 -23.46 5.61 8.22
C ARG A 156 -24.91 5.86 8.62
N PHE A 157 -25.33 5.39 9.79
CA PHE A 157 -26.71 5.50 10.25
C PHE A 157 -26.78 6.32 11.53
N GLU A 158 -27.78 7.19 11.61
CA GLU A 158 -28.20 7.81 12.86
C GLU A 158 -29.22 6.89 13.53
N PHE A 159 -28.98 6.52 14.79
CA PHE A 159 -29.87 5.65 15.55
C PHE A 159 -29.85 6.03 17.02
N GLY A 160 -31.00 5.91 17.69
CA GLY A 160 -31.09 6.08 19.15
C GLY A 160 -30.65 4.82 19.88
N GLU A 161 -31.31 3.69 19.59
CA GLU A 161 -30.94 2.39 20.12
C GLU A 161 -30.23 1.55 19.08
N ARG A 162 -29.09 0.94 19.44
CA ARG A 162 -28.34 0.07 18.52
C ARG A 162 -29.14 -1.14 18.03
N SER A 163 -30.06 -1.63 18.86
CA SER A 163 -31.02 -2.70 18.53
C SER A 163 -31.84 -2.39 17.26
N SER A 164 -32.17 -1.11 17.04
CA SER A 164 -32.98 -0.64 15.91
C SER A 164 -32.32 -0.86 14.55
N LEU A 165 -30.98 -0.99 14.50
CA LEU A 165 -30.24 -1.23 13.26
C LEU A 165 -30.58 -2.58 12.61
N TRP A 166 -31.03 -3.54 13.40
CA TRP A 166 -31.51 -4.84 12.90
C TRP A 166 -33.00 -4.84 12.55
N SER A 167 -33.70 -3.72 12.72
CA SER A 167 -35.10 -3.59 12.30
C SER A 167 -35.21 -3.57 10.78
N GLU A 168 -36.24 -4.26 10.26
CA GLU A 168 -36.64 -4.20 8.86
C GLU A 168 -37.67 -3.09 8.59
N THR A 169 -38.18 -2.46 9.66
CA THR A 169 -39.15 -1.37 9.55
C THR A 169 -38.43 -0.05 9.27
N PRO A 170 -38.74 0.64 8.17
CA PRO A 170 -38.13 1.92 7.86
C PRO A 170 -38.61 3.00 8.85
N PRO A 171 -37.73 3.93 9.27
CA PRO A 171 -38.12 5.01 10.18
C PRO A 171 -39.02 6.05 9.51
N SER A 172 -38.98 6.17 8.17
CA SER A 172 -39.84 7.08 7.40
C SER A 172 -40.06 6.57 5.98
N LYS A 173 -41.02 7.16 5.25
CA LYS A 173 -41.34 6.79 3.86
C LYS A 173 -40.15 6.89 2.89
N TYR A 174 -39.18 7.76 3.17
CA TYR A 174 -38.09 8.08 2.25
C TYR A 174 -36.73 7.49 2.67
N ILE A 175 -36.63 6.96 3.90
CA ILE A 175 -35.39 6.40 4.44
C ILE A 175 -35.58 4.89 4.57
N PRO A 176 -34.78 4.08 3.85
CA PRO A 176 -34.85 2.63 3.98
C PRO A 176 -34.42 2.18 5.38
N ALA A 177 -34.95 1.04 5.82
CA ALA A 177 -34.52 0.43 7.07
C ALA A 177 -33.03 0.01 6.97
N PRO A 178 -32.23 0.19 8.04
CA PRO A 178 -30.84 -0.25 8.03
C PRO A 178 -30.69 -1.76 7.79
N ALA A 179 -31.62 -2.56 8.32
CA ALA A 179 -31.75 -4.00 8.07
C ALA A 179 -30.43 -4.79 8.17
N PHE A 180 -29.67 -4.57 9.25
CA PHE A 180 -28.34 -5.16 9.46
C PHE A 180 -28.34 -6.69 9.48
N GLY A 181 -29.49 -7.34 9.66
CA GLY A 181 -29.62 -8.79 9.46
C GLY A 181 -29.12 -9.27 8.09
N ARG A 182 -29.19 -8.43 7.05
CA ARG A 182 -28.68 -8.72 5.70
C ARG A 182 -27.15 -8.85 5.63
N THR A 183 -26.42 -8.34 6.61
CA THR A 183 -24.96 -8.53 6.72
C THR A 183 -24.57 -9.96 7.08
N GLY A 184 -25.56 -10.80 7.47
CA GLY A 184 -25.33 -12.16 7.92
C GLY A 184 -24.77 -12.26 9.34
N MET A 185 -24.92 -11.21 10.15
CA MET A 185 -24.66 -11.21 11.58
C MET A 185 -25.96 -10.90 12.33
N SER A 186 -26.38 -11.79 13.23
CA SER A 186 -27.56 -11.57 14.06
C SER A 186 -27.29 -10.51 15.12
N ARG A 187 -28.34 -9.80 15.57
CA ARG A 187 -28.24 -8.83 16.66
C ARG A 187 -27.64 -9.46 17.92
N GLN A 188 -28.11 -10.65 18.29
CA GLN A 188 -27.63 -11.33 19.49
C GLN A 188 -26.14 -11.66 19.39
N ARG A 189 -25.69 -12.14 18.23
CA ARG A 189 -24.28 -12.44 18.02
C ARG A 189 -23.42 -11.19 18.05
N PHE A 190 -23.90 -10.10 17.45
CA PHE A 190 -23.22 -8.81 17.53
C PHE A 190 -23.04 -8.34 18.97
N GLU A 191 -24.09 -8.41 19.80
CA GLU A 191 -24.03 -8.02 21.22
C GLU A 191 -23.15 -8.96 22.05
N ASP A 192 -23.14 -10.27 21.74
CA ASP A 192 -22.24 -11.23 22.37
C ASP A 192 -20.77 -10.87 22.10
N LEU A 193 -20.43 -10.42 20.88
CA LEU A 193 -19.07 -9.97 20.53
C LEU A 193 -18.76 -8.59 21.12
N TRP A 194 -19.73 -7.68 21.16
CA TRP A 194 -19.58 -6.33 21.72
C TRP A 194 -19.33 -6.36 23.23
N SER A 195 -20.00 -7.27 23.93
CA SER A 195 -19.93 -7.39 25.39
C SER A 195 -18.84 -8.32 25.89
N ALA A 196 -18.14 -9.06 25.01
CA ALA A 196 -17.12 -10.05 25.35
C ALA A 196 -15.89 -9.43 26.05
#